data_AF-A0A2G8KG76-F1
#
_entry.id   AF-A0A2G8KG76-F1
#
_cell.length_a   1.000
_cell.length_b   1.000
_cell.length_c   1.000
_cell.angle_alpha   90.00
_cell.angle_beta   90.00
_cell.angle_gamma   90.00
#
_symmetry.space_group_name_H-M   'P 1'
#
loop_
_entity.id
_entity.type
_entity.pdbx_description
1 polymer ?
#
loop_
_entity_poly.entity_id
_entity_poly.type
_entity_poly.pdbx_seq_one_letter_code
_entity_poly.pdbx_strand_id
1 'polypeptide(L)'
;MDDIGKIRSSGLIKKRSKKSWPVMFWILMRALALFYHRSVVTERKCLSCHVGKMTSARHAAKRMHGMDTPLDFYILAYESSSSAAESGSDEMNHFMQEQDGESCDVCQTLWWTCYRDPVKYTEGDLGMSRWIRRWDGVISMGWLIVTIAIFLFYGGSFVPQLFGKPDQILRLLVKLCMLVLLSTHYIFVLCSKIRSLFKAATPRLCWATTLNVRYLIKRAQFLDMPSRGLPGAPFLLICVGCPLLIALYRLVIFLCISTCDVSVYSVSQSLVAAIFMVNWGLFLYLIYFVRHSFQCQFNLLLSYIKEFGDDLQRFRAMILNAAADFSCYQQLCTLYLALTFPVLVIAVVATLTVDYAFNVSNCLDKQSQLIENHLTICAWSEIGVALLLCTIAMGGLKVRYIWENFVGNVLIMKSGKSKLLRKELFQDAEYLLRESSLLLTSILFSVSGLYVGFKFGEQNITFSTCNGTSVEDTCY
;
A
#
# COMPACT_ATOMS: atom_id res chain seq x y z
N MET A 1 33.88 43.33 -7.11
CA MET A 1 34.01 44.27 -5.98
C MET A 1 33.38 45.55 -6.48
N ASP A 2 32.14 45.90 -6.20
CA ASP A 2 31.13 45.44 -5.25
C ASP A 2 29.76 45.65 -5.91
N ASP A 3 28.92 44.62 -5.98
CA ASP A 3 27.46 44.77 -6.23
C ASP A 3 26.71 43.43 -6.13
N ILE A 4 27.00 42.64 -5.10
CA ILE A 4 26.18 41.47 -4.73
C ILE A 4 25.86 41.61 -3.24
N GLY A 5 24.94 42.51 -2.93
CA GLY A 5 24.69 42.87 -1.53
C GLY A 5 23.43 43.68 -1.30
N LYS A 6 22.29 43.33 -1.92
CA LYS A 6 20.98 43.89 -1.52
C LYS A 6 19.77 43.17 -2.13
N ILE A 7 19.62 41.87 -1.88
CA ILE A 7 18.29 41.22 -1.94
C ILE A 7 18.12 40.38 -0.68
N ARG A 8 17.91 41.05 0.45
CA ARG A 8 17.33 40.44 1.65
C ARG A 8 16.26 41.39 2.17
N SER A 9 15.15 40.80 2.60
CA SER A 9 14.04 41.42 3.34
C SER A 9 13.14 42.40 2.59
N SER A 10 12.21 41.86 1.80
CA SER A 10 10.86 42.39 1.76
C SER A 10 9.89 41.28 2.16
N GLY A 11 9.54 41.30 3.44
CA GLY A 11 8.56 40.43 4.05
C GLY A 11 7.20 40.59 3.37
N LEU A 12 6.81 39.57 2.63
CA LEU A 12 5.41 39.23 2.39
C LEU A 12 5.30 37.71 2.57
N ILE A 13 5.41 37.27 3.83
CA ILE A 13 4.75 36.02 4.24
C ILE A 13 3.26 36.34 4.16
N LYS A 14 2.71 36.28 2.95
CA LYS A 14 1.29 36.24 2.71
C LYS A 14 0.79 35.10 3.59
N LYS A 15 0.01 35.39 4.64
CA LYS A 15 -0.77 34.37 5.36
C LYS A 15 -1.67 33.72 4.30
N ARG A 16 -1.15 32.73 3.56
CA ARG A 16 -1.96 31.81 2.78
C ARG A 16 -2.92 31.25 3.82
N SER A 17 -4.20 31.55 3.68
CA SER A 17 -5.26 30.90 4.46
C SER A 17 -4.95 29.40 4.42
N LYS A 18 -4.53 28.84 5.55
CA LYS A 18 -4.11 27.43 5.59
C LYS A 18 -5.34 26.61 5.26
N LYS A 19 -5.41 26.10 4.03
CA LYS A 19 -6.51 25.27 3.57
C LYS A 19 -6.46 23.97 4.36
N SER A 20 -7.60 23.55 4.89
CA SER A 20 -7.73 22.26 5.55
C SER A 20 -7.49 21.13 4.56
N TRP A 21 -7.01 20.00 5.06
CA TRP A 21 -6.84 18.80 4.25
C TRP A 21 -8.20 18.26 3.75
N PRO A 22 -8.25 17.61 2.58
CA PRO A 22 -9.50 17.10 2.03
C PRO A 22 -10.08 15.99 2.92
N VAL A 23 -11.35 16.11 3.28
CA VAL A 23 -12.08 15.16 4.14
C VAL A 23 -12.02 13.73 3.61
N MET A 24 -12.06 13.57 2.29
CA MET A 24 -11.99 12.27 1.62
C MET A 24 -10.70 11.49 1.94
N PHE A 25 -9.58 12.17 2.26
CA PHE A 25 -8.36 11.50 2.71
C PHE A 25 -8.57 10.81 4.05
N TRP A 26 -9.25 11.47 4.99
CA TRP A 26 -9.57 10.87 6.29
C TRP A 26 -10.59 9.74 6.17
N ILE A 27 -11.58 9.87 5.29
CA ILE A 27 -12.55 8.80 4.98
C ILE A 27 -11.84 7.57 4.40
N LEU A 28 -10.88 7.76 3.49
CA LEU A 28 -10.07 6.66 2.93
C LEU A 28 -9.34 5.89 4.02
N MET A 29 -8.67 6.61 4.92
CA MET A 29 -7.99 5.99 6.07
C MET A 29 -9.00 5.24 6.96
N ARG A 30 -10.26 5.75 7.07
CA ARG A 30 -11.37 5.21 7.89
C ARG A 30 -11.80 3.85 7.37
N ALA A 31 -12.09 3.80 6.08
CA ALA A 31 -12.46 2.57 5.40
C ALA A 31 -11.38 1.49 5.54
N LEU A 32 -10.10 1.87 5.47
CA LEU A 32 -8.96 0.93 5.52
C LEU A 32 -8.48 0.56 6.93
N ALA A 33 -9.18 1.00 7.98
CA ALA A 33 -8.77 0.78 9.38
C ALA A 33 -7.35 1.29 9.70
N LEU A 34 -6.93 2.39 9.09
CA LEU A 34 -5.63 3.02 9.30
C LEU A 34 -5.75 4.21 10.28
N PHE A 35 -6.08 3.94 11.54
CA PHE A 35 -6.08 4.97 12.61
C PHE A 35 -4.93 4.80 13.57
N TYR A 36 -4.45 5.92 14.11
CA TYR A 36 -3.45 5.89 15.16
C TYR A 36 -3.82 6.85 16.28
N HIS A 37 -3.54 6.41 17.51
CA HIS A 37 -3.87 7.14 18.73
C HIS A 37 -2.85 8.26 19.04
N ARG A 38 -1.60 8.10 18.62
CA ARG A 38 -0.53 9.07 18.95
C ARG A 38 -0.50 10.24 17.97
N SER A 39 0.16 11.32 18.40
CA SER A 39 0.41 12.49 17.56
C SER A 39 0.88 12.09 16.18
N VAL A 40 0.20 12.60 15.15
CA VAL A 40 0.46 12.19 13.77
C VAL A 40 1.50 13.10 13.12
N VAL A 41 1.65 14.31 13.65
CA VAL A 41 2.74 15.23 13.33
C VAL A 41 3.83 15.08 14.38
N THR A 42 5.02 14.64 13.97
CA THR A 42 6.23 14.65 14.79
C THR A 42 7.33 15.46 14.12
N GLU A 43 8.28 15.94 14.91
CA GLU A 43 9.46 16.62 14.37
C GLU A 43 10.25 15.65 13.47
N ARG A 44 10.53 16.06 12.23
CA ARG A 44 11.31 15.27 11.27
C ARG A 44 12.73 15.81 11.25
N LYS A 45 13.69 14.96 11.62
CA LYS A 45 15.13 15.27 11.58
C LYS A 45 15.80 14.43 10.50
N CYS A 46 16.79 15.01 9.83
CA CYS A 46 17.66 14.26 8.96
C CYS A 46 18.55 13.32 9.79
N LEU A 47 19.16 12.33 9.14
CA LEU A 47 20.01 11.34 9.79
C LEU A 47 21.13 11.99 10.62
N SER A 48 21.82 13.00 10.07
CA SER A 48 22.92 13.66 10.78
C SER A 48 22.44 14.36 12.06
N CYS A 49 21.31 15.08 12.01
CA CYS A 49 20.71 15.71 13.20
C CYS A 49 20.17 14.67 14.19
N HIS A 50 19.65 13.55 13.71
CA HIS A 50 19.15 12.48 14.56
C HIS A 50 20.28 11.73 15.28
N VAL A 51 21.35 11.38 14.54
CA VAL A 51 22.58 10.81 15.11
C VAL A 51 23.21 11.80 16.07
N GLY A 52 23.33 13.08 15.69
CA GLY A 52 23.84 14.15 16.55
C GLY A 52 23.07 14.27 17.86
N LYS A 53 21.73 14.22 17.82
CA LYS A 53 20.89 14.22 19.03
C LYS A 53 21.08 12.95 19.87
N MET A 54 21.23 11.79 19.22
CA MET A 54 21.47 10.53 19.93
C MET A 54 22.87 10.48 20.55
N THR A 55 23.90 11.01 19.89
CA THR A 55 25.27 11.05 20.42
C THR A 55 25.39 12.10 21.51
N SER A 56 24.74 13.26 21.37
CA SER A 56 24.70 14.29 22.42
C SER A 56 23.88 13.84 23.64
N ALA A 57 22.83 13.04 23.44
CA ALA A 57 22.09 12.40 24.54
C ALA A 57 22.81 11.16 25.12
N ARG A 58 23.84 10.62 24.44
CA ARG A 58 24.57 9.38 24.83
C ARG A 58 25.99 9.64 25.32
N HIS A 59 26.21 10.64 26.17
CA HIS A 59 27.23 10.49 27.20
C HIS A 59 26.84 9.48 28.31
N ALA A 60 25.65 8.86 28.24
CA ALA A 60 25.16 7.88 29.21
C ALA A 60 24.81 6.47 28.67
N ALA A 61 25.17 6.08 27.43
CA ALA A 61 24.97 4.68 27.00
C ALA A 61 26.08 4.19 26.06
N LYS A 62 27.08 3.56 26.69
CA LYS A 62 28.20 2.86 26.08
C LYS A 62 27.69 1.55 25.44
N ARG A 63 27.38 1.58 24.14
CA ARG A 63 27.41 0.45 23.16
C ARG A 63 26.73 0.87 21.85
N MET A 64 27.49 1.53 20.99
CA MET A 64 27.33 1.39 19.53
C MET A 64 28.74 1.35 18.96
N HIS A 65 29.44 0.23 19.19
CA HIS A 65 30.61 -0.09 18.37
C HIS A 65 30.12 -0.43 16.96
N GLY A 66 30.92 0.00 15.98
CA GLY A 66 30.55 0.12 14.57
C GLY A 66 29.83 -1.09 13.98
N MET A 67 28.82 -0.79 13.17
CA MET A 67 28.21 -1.69 12.22
C MET A 67 27.48 -0.84 11.18
N ASP A 68 27.54 -1.28 9.93
CA ASP A 68 26.72 -0.86 8.80
C ASP A 68 25.34 -0.42 9.29
N THR A 69 24.96 0.84 9.09
CA THR A 69 23.70 1.36 9.63
C THR A 69 22.56 0.68 8.89
N PRO A 70 21.85 -0.30 9.50
CA PRO A 70 20.85 -1.06 8.78
C PRO A 70 19.69 -0.13 8.42
N LEU A 71 18.95 -0.45 7.35
CA LEU A 71 17.71 0.23 6.93
C LEU A 71 16.77 0.48 8.13
N ASP A 72 16.75 -0.43 9.10
CA ASP A 72 16.02 -0.31 10.35
C ASP A 72 16.36 0.93 11.16
N PHE A 73 17.59 1.43 11.15
CA PHE A 73 17.97 2.66 11.85
C PHE A 73 17.31 3.90 11.25
N TYR A 74 17.23 3.99 9.91
CA TYR A 74 16.55 5.08 9.21
C TYR A 74 15.05 5.09 9.50
N ILE A 75 14.45 3.90 9.59
CA ILE A 75 13.02 3.73 9.83
C ILE A 75 12.68 3.93 11.31
N LEU A 76 13.51 3.41 12.23
CA LEU A 76 13.31 3.54 13.67
C LEU A 76 13.57 4.96 14.16
N ALA A 77 14.48 5.73 13.55
CA ALA A 77 14.65 7.16 13.83
C ALA A 77 13.34 7.95 13.64
N TYR A 78 12.55 7.56 12.64
CA TYR A 78 11.24 8.15 12.38
C TYR A 78 10.19 7.76 13.43
N GLU A 79 10.21 6.52 13.92
CA GLU A 79 9.23 5.99 14.88
C GLU A 79 9.57 6.30 16.36
N SER A 80 10.85 6.44 16.70
CA SER A 80 11.38 6.56 18.08
C SER A 80 11.37 7.97 18.66
N SER A 81 11.25 9.02 17.84
CA SER A 81 11.21 10.43 18.29
C SER A 81 10.07 10.76 19.26
N SER A 82 9.14 9.84 19.50
CA SER A 82 7.99 10.00 20.40
C SER A 82 8.18 9.50 21.83
N SER A 83 9.02 8.47 22.08
CA SER A 83 9.10 7.89 23.43
C SER A 83 9.89 8.73 24.43
N ALA A 84 10.74 9.64 23.96
CA ALA A 84 11.46 10.58 24.83
C ALA A 84 10.66 11.85 25.17
N ALA A 85 9.52 12.08 24.51
CA ALA A 85 8.66 13.24 24.76
C ALA A 85 7.51 12.93 25.75
N GLU A 86 7.17 11.65 25.96
CA GLU A 86 6.10 11.23 26.87
C GLU A 86 6.57 11.02 28.33
N SER A 87 7.88 11.03 28.61
CA SER A 87 8.43 10.80 29.97
C SER A 87 8.82 12.05 30.75
N GLY A 88 8.39 13.24 30.34
CA GLY A 88 8.78 14.51 30.99
C GLY A 88 7.87 15.68 30.65
N SER A 89 6.56 15.46 30.59
CA SER A 89 5.60 16.44 30.06
C SER A 89 5.33 17.67 30.94
N ASP A 90 5.89 17.77 32.15
CA ASP A 90 5.56 18.90 33.04
C ASP A 90 6.72 19.90 33.25
N GLU A 91 7.97 19.56 32.96
CA GLU A 91 9.11 20.51 33.07
C GLU A 91 9.60 21.07 31.71
N MET A 92 9.20 20.45 30.60
CA MET A 92 9.74 20.77 29.26
C MET A 92 8.97 21.86 28.51
N ASN A 93 7.99 22.51 29.12
CA ASN A 93 7.30 23.66 28.52
C ASN A 93 8.03 25.00 28.74
N HIS A 94 8.96 25.08 29.69
CA HIS A 94 9.70 26.31 29.97
C HIS A 94 11.10 26.38 29.31
N PHE A 95 11.65 25.25 28.87
CA PHE A 95 12.99 25.18 28.24
C PHE A 95 12.97 25.10 26.70
N MET A 96 11.81 24.89 26.07
CA MET A 96 11.71 24.73 24.60
C MET A 96 11.55 26.04 23.82
N GLN A 97 11.51 27.19 24.50
CA GLN A 97 11.38 28.49 23.83
C GLN A 97 12.73 29.18 23.54
N GLU A 98 13.86 28.58 23.98
CA GLU A 98 15.17 29.27 23.98
C GLU A 98 16.30 28.52 23.24
N GLN A 99 15.98 27.50 22.44
CA GLN A 99 16.91 26.95 21.45
C GLN A 99 16.33 27.03 20.03
N ASP A 100 16.20 28.25 19.53
CA ASP A 100 16.24 28.59 18.11
C ASP A 100 17.66 28.34 17.54
N GLY A 101 18.17 27.11 17.72
CA GLY A 101 19.44 26.66 17.16
C GLY A 101 19.26 26.28 15.70
N GLU A 102 19.79 27.12 14.81
CA GLU A 102 20.04 26.89 13.37
C GLU A 102 19.26 25.70 12.74
N SER A 103 18.10 26.01 12.16
CA SER A 103 17.29 24.99 11.49
C SER A 103 18.07 24.38 10.31
N CYS A 104 18.55 23.15 10.46
CA CYS A 104 19.25 22.42 9.42
C CYS A 104 18.44 22.43 8.10
N ASP A 105 19.04 22.96 7.02
CA ASP A 105 18.40 23.05 5.69
C ASP A 105 17.91 21.67 5.20
N VAL A 106 18.68 20.60 5.47
CA VAL A 106 18.30 19.21 5.13
C VAL A 106 17.08 18.73 5.93
N CYS A 107 16.89 19.21 7.16
CA CYS A 107 15.67 18.92 7.91
C CYS A 107 14.48 19.69 7.34
N GLN A 108 14.68 20.90 6.81
CA GLN A 108 13.61 21.66 6.16
C GLN A 108 13.11 20.98 4.88
N THR A 109 13.98 20.28 4.14
CA THR A 109 13.58 19.56 2.92
C THR A 109 12.62 18.40 3.19
N LEU A 110 12.62 17.84 4.40
CA LEU A 110 11.65 16.84 4.86
C LEU A 110 10.22 17.40 5.01
N TRP A 111 10.07 18.72 4.92
CA TRP A 111 8.81 19.46 5.00
C TRP A 111 8.45 20.15 3.67
N TRP A 112 9.10 19.81 2.57
CA TRP A 112 8.77 20.40 1.27
C TRP A 112 7.39 19.98 0.75
N THR A 113 6.70 20.96 0.19
CA THR A 113 5.53 20.78 -0.67
C THR A 113 5.96 20.51 -2.12
N CYS A 114 4.99 20.29 -3.02
CA CYS A 114 5.26 20.16 -4.46
C CYS A 114 5.87 21.42 -5.12
N TYR A 115 5.92 22.55 -4.39
CA TYR A 115 6.56 23.79 -4.82
C TYR A 115 7.89 24.09 -4.12
N ARG A 116 8.43 23.12 -3.35
CA ARG A 116 9.64 23.28 -2.50
C ARG A 116 9.52 24.28 -1.35
N ASP A 117 8.32 24.74 -1.05
CA ASP A 117 8.08 25.55 0.14
C ASP A 117 8.10 24.64 1.38
N PRO A 118 8.96 24.90 2.40
CA PRO A 118 8.94 24.16 3.65
C PRO A 118 7.71 24.57 4.48
N VAL A 119 6.71 23.69 4.53
CA VAL A 119 5.47 23.93 5.30
C VAL A 119 5.39 22.93 6.45
N LYS A 120 5.54 23.44 7.69
CA LYS A 120 5.29 22.66 8.90
C LYS A 120 3.80 22.68 9.21
N TYR A 121 3.15 21.52 9.13
CA TYR A 121 1.75 21.35 9.52
C TYR A 121 1.66 21.08 11.02
N THR A 122 0.66 21.66 11.69
CA THR A 122 0.24 21.26 13.03
C THR A 122 -0.95 20.31 12.94
N GLU A 123 -1.29 19.60 14.02
CA GLU A 123 -2.48 18.73 14.06
C GLU A 123 -3.78 19.51 13.79
N GLY A 124 -3.83 20.78 14.17
CA GLY A 124 -4.93 21.69 13.86
C GLY A 124 -5.04 21.99 12.36
N ASP A 125 -3.92 22.18 11.66
CA ASP A 125 -3.91 22.47 10.21
C ASP A 125 -4.37 21.26 9.37
N LEU A 126 -4.13 20.06 9.87
CA LEU A 126 -4.60 18.81 9.28
C LEU A 126 -6.12 18.59 9.44
N GLY A 127 -6.77 19.39 10.30
CA GLY A 127 -8.15 19.19 10.72
C GLY A 127 -8.35 17.95 11.60
N MET A 128 -7.27 17.39 12.16
CA MET A 128 -7.31 16.11 12.89
C MET A 128 -8.16 16.15 14.16
N SER A 129 -8.35 17.32 14.78
CA SER A 129 -9.09 17.43 16.05
C SER A 129 -10.54 16.93 15.96
N ARG A 130 -11.15 16.91 14.77
CA ARG A 130 -12.49 16.34 14.54
C ARG A 130 -12.47 14.83 14.31
N TRP A 131 -11.32 14.27 13.94
CA TRP A 131 -11.18 12.90 13.43
C TRP A 131 -10.40 11.96 14.34
N ILE A 132 -9.66 12.48 15.32
CA ILE A 132 -8.89 11.68 16.28
C ILE A 132 -9.52 11.76 17.65
N ARG A 133 -10.03 10.63 18.13
CA ARG A 133 -10.40 10.39 19.52
C ARG A 133 -9.38 9.48 20.19
N ARG A 134 -9.28 9.60 21.52
CA ARG A 134 -8.43 8.76 22.39
C ARG A 134 -8.69 7.25 22.29
N TRP A 135 -9.77 6.83 21.63
CA TRP A 135 -10.11 5.42 21.43
C TRP A 135 -9.89 4.93 20.00
N ASP A 136 -9.49 5.79 19.05
CA ASP A 136 -9.46 5.42 17.63
C ASP A 136 -8.44 4.33 17.30
N GLY A 137 -7.35 4.23 18.07
CA GLY A 137 -6.41 3.11 17.95
C GLY A 137 -7.05 1.76 18.32
N VAL A 138 -7.79 1.73 19.43
CA VAL A 138 -8.50 0.53 19.91
C VAL A 138 -9.67 0.19 18.99
N ILE A 139 -10.46 1.19 18.59
CA ILE A 139 -11.58 1.04 17.66
C ILE A 139 -11.10 0.47 16.33
N SER A 140 -9.98 0.98 15.82
CA SER A 140 -9.42 0.51 14.56
C SER A 140 -8.89 -0.92 14.64
N MET A 141 -8.27 -1.32 15.75
CA MET A 141 -7.85 -2.70 15.95
C MET A 141 -9.05 -3.63 16.13
N GLY A 142 -10.04 -3.23 16.93
CA GLY A 142 -11.29 -3.97 17.12
C GLY A 142 -12.05 -4.16 15.81
N TRP A 143 -12.17 -3.09 15.01
CA TRP A 143 -12.77 -3.15 13.67
C TRP A 143 -12.03 -4.12 12.75
N LEU A 144 -10.70 -4.11 12.75
CA LEU A 144 -9.89 -5.03 11.95
C LEU A 144 -10.10 -6.48 12.38
N ILE A 145 -10.13 -6.77 13.69
CA ILE A 145 -10.37 -8.11 14.22
C ILE A 145 -11.77 -8.60 13.84
N VAL A 146 -12.80 -7.77 14.04
CA VAL A 146 -14.19 -8.09 13.65
C VAL A 146 -14.28 -8.36 12.15
N THR A 147 -13.63 -7.53 11.34
CA THR A 147 -13.64 -7.69 9.88
C THR A 147 -12.95 -8.99 9.45
N ILE A 148 -11.81 -9.34 10.06
CA ILE A 148 -11.14 -10.63 9.83
C ILE A 148 -12.02 -11.79 10.28
N ALA A 149 -12.72 -11.68 11.41
CA ALA A 149 -13.64 -12.72 11.89
C ALA A 149 -14.81 -12.95 10.93
N ILE A 150 -15.44 -11.88 10.42
CA ILE A 150 -16.49 -11.95 9.40
C ILE A 150 -15.95 -12.62 8.13
N PHE A 151 -14.73 -12.26 7.74
CA PHE A 151 -14.07 -12.82 6.56
C PHE A 151 -13.77 -14.32 6.69
N LEU A 152 -13.28 -14.75 7.86
CA LEU A 152 -13.04 -16.15 8.18
C LEU A 152 -14.34 -16.94 8.26
N PHE A 153 -15.41 -16.36 8.83
CA PHE A 153 -16.73 -16.97 8.84
C PHE A 153 -17.28 -17.15 7.42
N TYR A 154 -17.13 -16.13 6.57
CA TYR A 154 -17.51 -16.21 5.16
C TYR A 154 -16.74 -17.34 4.45
N GLY A 155 -15.41 -17.40 4.59
CA GLY A 155 -14.60 -18.51 4.08
C GLY A 155 -15.03 -19.88 4.61
N GLY A 156 -15.19 -20.00 5.92
CA GLY A 156 -15.55 -21.25 6.60
C GLY A 156 -16.95 -21.77 6.25
N SER A 157 -17.84 -20.92 5.74
CA SER A 157 -19.20 -21.33 5.37
C SER A 157 -19.24 -22.15 4.06
N PHE A 158 -18.44 -21.78 3.05
CA PHE A 158 -18.49 -22.44 1.74
C PHE A 158 -17.40 -23.51 1.54
N VAL A 159 -16.28 -23.44 2.28
CA VAL A 159 -15.18 -24.41 2.12
C VAL A 159 -15.62 -25.85 2.41
N PRO A 160 -16.29 -26.18 3.53
CA PRO A 160 -16.71 -27.55 3.81
C PRO A 160 -17.76 -28.07 2.82
N GLN A 161 -18.63 -27.17 2.33
CA GLN A 161 -19.70 -27.53 1.40
C GLN A 161 -19.17 -27.93 0.02
N LEU A 162 -18.17 -27.20 -0.48
CA LEU A 162 -17.61 -27.43 -1.82
C LEU A 162 -16.45 -28.45 -1.81
N PHE A 163 -15.73 -28.61 -0.70
CA PHE A 163 -14.61 -29.56 -0.61
C PHE A 163 -15.06 -31.03 -0.64
N GLY A 164 -16.29 -31.32 -0.21
CA GLY A 164 -16.84 -32.68 -0.20
C GLY A 164 -17.26 -33.24 -1.56
N LYS A 165 -17.31 -32.40 -2.62
CA LYS A 165 -17.78 -32.80 -3.95
C LYS A 165 -16.65 -32.64 -4.98
N PRO A 166 -16.14 -33.72 -5.61
CA PRO A 166 -15.01 -33.65 -6.53
C PRO A 166 -15.29 -32.73 -7.74
N ASP A 167 -16.53 -32.72 -8.22
CA ASP A 167 -16.98 -31.89 -9.35
C ASP A 167 -16.97 -30.38 -9.05
N GLN A 168 -16.84 -29.99 -7.78
CA GLN A 168 -16.90 -28.60 -7.33
C GLN A 168 -15.54 -28.05 -6.85
N ILE A 169 -14.48 -28.88 -6.87
CA ILE A 169 -13.13 -28.49 -6.43
C ILE A 169 -12.61 -27.28 -7.21
N LEU A 170 -12.86 -27.23 -8.51
CA LEU A 170 -12.37 -26.13 -9.35
C LEU A 170 -13.07 -24.81 -9.04
N ARG A 171 -14.38 -24.85 -8.73
CA ARG A 171 -15.15 -23.68 -8.26
C ARG A 171 -14.69 -23.22 -6.88
N LEU A 172 -14.38 -24.17 -5.99
CA LEU A 172 -13.78 -23.88 -4.70
C LEU A 172 -12.44 -23.16 -4.88
N LEU A 173 -11.60 -23.60 -5.81
CA LEU A 173 -10.30 -22.99 -6.09
C LEU A 173 -10.44 -21.54 -6.55
N VAL A 174 -11.38 -21.24 -7.47
CA VAL A 174 -11.66 -19.86 -7.92
C VAL A 174 -12.14 -18.99 -6.74
N LYS A 175 -13.09 -19.49 -5.93
CA LYS A 175 -13.60 -18.77 -4.75
C LYS A 175 -12.50 -18.53 -3.71
N LEU A 176 -11.61 -19.50 -3.48
CA LEU A 176 -10.46 -19.35 -2.61
C LEU A 176 -9.44 -18.34 -3.14
N CYS A 177 -9.20 -18.28 -4.45
CA CYS A 177 -8.31 -17.28 -5.03
C CYS A 177 -8.85 -15.86 -4.81
N MET A 178 -10.15 -15.64 -5.05
CA MET A 178 -10.79 -14.37 -4.75
C MET A 178 -10.75 -14.04 -3.26
N LEU A 179 -10.97 -15.02 -2.39
CA LEU A 179 -10.83 -14.85 -0.95
C LEU A 179 -9.40 -14.42 -0.58
N VAL A 180 -8.38 -15.08 -1.10
CA VAL A 180 -6.98 -14.69 -0.83
C VAL A 180 -6.74 -13.25 -1.28
N LEU A 181 -7.18 -12.88 -2.49
CA LEU A 181 -7.06 -11.52 -3.01
C LEU A 181 -7.72 -10.47 -2.08
N LEU A 182 -8.96 -10.71 -1.64
CA LEU A 182 -9.68 -9.80 -0.75
C LEU A 182 -9.14 -9.77 0.68
N SER A 183 -8.43 -10.81 1.11
CA SER A 183 -7.81 -10.88 2.43
C SER A 183 -6.51 -10.08 2.53
N THR A 184 -5.85 -9.84 1.38
CA THR A 184 -4.49 -9.28 1.33
C THR A 184 -4.38 -7.95 2.05
N HIS A 185 -5.31 -7.01 1.86
CA HIS A 185 -5.19 -5.70 2.52
C HIS A 185 -5.35 -5.81 4.03
N TYR A 186 -6.25 -6.65 4.55
CA TYR A 186 -6.41 -6.80 6.01
C TYR A 186 -5.18 -7.41 6.66
N ILE A 187 -4.56 -8.39 6.03
CA ILE A 187 -3.31 -9.01 6.50
C ILE A 187 -2.22 -7.94 6.57
N PHE A 188 -2.09 -7.12 5.52
CA PHE A 188 -1.09 -6.07 5.45
C PHE A 188 -1.32 -4.96 6.50
N VAL A 189 -2.57 -4.55 6.70
CA VAL A 189 -2.94 -3.58 7.74
C VAL A 189 -2.67 -4.17 9.13
N LEU A 190 -2.99 -5.44 9.36
CA LEU A 190 -2.69 -6.13 10.62
C LEU A 190 -1.19 -6.16 10.90
N CYS A 191 -0.37 -6.52 9.91
CA CYS A 191 1.08 -6.47 10.03
C CYS A 191 1.61 -5.06 10.36
N SER A 192 1.01 -4.02 9.77
CA SER A 192 1.34 -2.62 10.10
C SER A 192 1.01 -2.27 11.55
N LYS A 193 -0.13 -2.74 12.07
CA LYS A 193 -0.52 -2.55 13.49
C LYS A 193 0.40 -3.30 14.43
N ILE A 194 0.70 -4.56 14.14
CA ILE A 194 1.64 -5.40 14.91
C ILE A 194 3.00 -4.69 14.98
N ARG A 195 3.55 -4.26 13.83
CA ARG A 195 4.80 -3.51 13.82
C ARG A 195 4.71 -2.25 14.68
N SER A 196 3.60 -1.51 14.58
CA SER A 196 3.47 -0.28 15.34
C SER A 196 3.40 -0.49 16.86
N LEU A 197 2.93 -1.67 17.32
CA LEU A 197 2.91 -2.06 18.73
C LEU A 197 4.29 -2.53 19.20
N PHE A 198 4.97 -3.37 18.40
CA PHE A 198 6.24 -4.01 18.78
C PHE A 198 7.50 -3.24 18.36
N LYS A 199 7.36 -2.20 17.53
CA LYS A 199 8.43 -1.32 17.01
C LYS A 199 9.69 -2.13 16.63
N ALA A 200 10.81 -1.85 17.32
CA ALA A 200 12.13 -2.42 17.07
C ALA A 200 12.24 -3.94 17.27
N ALA A 201 11.26 -4.59 17.93
CA ALA A 201 11.27 -6.04 18.08
C ALA A 201 10.91 -6.79 16.77
N THR A 202 10.47 -6.08 15.72
CA THR A 202 10.06 -6.67 14.44
C THR A 202 10.73 -6.03 13.21
N PRO A 203 12.08 -6.08 13.09
CA PRO A 203 12.82 -5.42 12.02
C PRO A 203 12.38 -5.88 10.61
N ARG A 204 12.11 -7.17 10.44
CA ARG A 204 11.67 -7.80 9.17
C ARG A 204 10.34 -7.27 8.60
N LEU A 205 9.56 -6.51 9.37
CA LEU A 205 8.30 -5.90 8.91
C LEU A 205 8.49 -4.47 8.40
N CYS A 206 9.70 -4.05 8.00
CA CYS A 206 10.02 -2.67 7.63
C CYS A 206 9.11 -2.09 6.54
N TRP A 207 8.70 -2.91 5.59
CA TRP A 207 7.69 -2.60 4.58
C TRP A 207 6.35 -2.12 5.17
N ALA A 208 5.93 -2.62 6.34
CA ALA A 208 4.63 -2.32 6.93
C ALA A 208 4.52 -0.88 7.45
N THR A 209 5.64 -0.15 7.56
CA THR A 209 5.66 1.28 7.87
C THR A 209 4.97 2.13 6.81
N THR A 210 4.95 1.66 5.57
CA THR A 210 4.32 2.37 4.44
C THR A 210 2.81 2.58 4.63
N LEU A 211 2.17 1.69 5.40
CA LEU A 211 0.75 1.76 5.75
C LEU A 211 0.49 2.55 7.04
N ASN A 212 1.54 3.04 7.71
CA ASN A 212 1.38 3.87 8.89
C ASN A 212 0.83 5.25 8.50
N VAL A 213 -0.15 5.75 9.26
CA VAL A 213 -0.75 7.07 9.07
C VAL A 213 0.32 8.16 8.98
N ARG A 214 1.35 8.11 9.84
CA ARG A 214 2.45 9.09 9.82
C ARG A 214 3.18 9.07 8.48
N TYR A 215 3.46 7.88 7.94
CA TYR A 215 4.10 7.74 6.64
C TYR A 215 3.22 8.32 5.53
N LEU A 216 1.92 8.01 5.56
CA LEU A 216 0.96 8.50 4.56
C LEU A 216 0.78 10.02 4.61
N ILE A 217 0.82 10.65 5.78
CA ILE A 217 0.82 12.12 5.91
C ILE A 217 2.10 12.73 5.33
N LYS A 218 3.26 12.11 5.58
CA LYS A 218 4.53 12.53 4.94
C LYS A 218 4.43 12.46 3.42
N ARG A 219 3.81 11.42 2.88
CA ARG A 219 3.58 11.26 1.42
C ARG A 219 2.60 12.29 0.87
N ALA A 220 1.50 12.51 1.58
CA ALA A 220 0.49 13.51 1.26
C ALA A 220 1.04 14.94 1.18
N GLN A 221 2.04 15.27 1.99
CA GLN A 221 2.70 16.56 1.96
C GLN A 221 3.41 16.85 0.63
N PHE A 222 4.10 15.86 0.05
CA PHE A 222 4.74 16.02 -1.25
C PHE A 222 3.75 16.24 -2.41
N LEU A 223 2.47 15.89 -2.19
CA LEU A 223 1.40 16.07 -3.17
C LEU A 223 0.68 17.41 -3.05
N ASP A 224 0.97 18.19 -2.00
CA ASP A 224 0.29 19.44 -1.66
C ASP A 224 -1.25 19.29 -1.65
N MET A 225 -1.71 18.29 -0.90
CA MET A 225 -3.12 17.95 -0.70
C MET A 225 -4.04 19.14 -0.38
N PRO A 226 -3.64 20.15 0.43
CA PRO A 226 -4.49 21.31 0.73
C PRO A 226 -4.87 22.15 -0.49
N SER A 227 -4.02 22.19 -1.52
CA SER A 227 -4.25 23.04 -2.70
C SER A 227 -4.81 22.26 -3.88
N ARG A 228 -4.40 20.99 -4.06
CA ARG A 228 -4.75 20.16 -5.22
C ARG A 228 -5.83 19.11 -4.96
N GLY A 229 -6.16 18.82 -3.71
CA GLY A 229 -7.06 17.73 -3.36
C GLY A 229 -6.41 16.35 -3.56
N LEU A 230 -7.23 15.30 -3.62
CA LEU A 230 -6.76 13.92 -3.80
C LEU A 230 -6.22 13.69 -5.23
N PRO A 231 -4.99 13.16 -5.38
CA PRO A 231 -4.43 12.88 -6.71
C PRO A 231 -5.18 11.72 -7.37
N GLY A 232 -5.28 11.76 -8.70
CA GLY A 232 -5.84 10.64 -9.46
C GLY A 232 -7.30 10.33 -9.12
N ALA A 233 -8.14 11.35 -8.97
CA ALA A 233 -9.58 11.17 -8.74
C ALA A 233 -10.27 10.20 -9.73
N PRO A 234 -9.93 10.18 -11.04
CA PRO A 234 -10.47 9.16 -11.96
C PRO A 234 -10.10 7.74 -11.53
N PHE A 235 -8.88 7.51 -11.05
CA PHE A 235 -8.47 6.19 -10.58
C PHE A 235 -9.20 5.81 -9.29
N LEU A 236 -9.40 6.74 -8.35
CA LEU A 236 -10.21 6.52 -7.16
C LEU A 236 -11.66 6.12 -7.52
N LEU A 237 -12.25 6.78 -8.51
CA LEU A 237 -13.59 6.45 -9.00
C LEU A 237 -13.63 5.04 -9.60
N ILE A 238 -12.62 4.62 -10.35
CA ILE A 238 -12.53 3.25 -10.89
C ILE A 238 -12.35 2.23 -9.75
N CYS A 239 -11.50 2.53 -8.76
CA CYS A 239 -11.25 1.69 -7.58
C CYS A 239 -12.51 1.44 -6.73
N VAL A 240 -13.50 2.34 -6.75
CA VAL A 240 -14.78 2.16 -6.04
C VAL A 240 -15.87 1.66 -6.99
N GLY A 241 -15.97 2.27 -8.17
CA GLY A 241 -17.01 2.01 -9.16
C GLY A 241 -16.95 0.61 -9.75
N CYS A 242 -15.78 0.12 -10.15
CA CYS A 242 -15.68 -1.23 -10.74
C CYS A 242 -16.09 -2.33 -9.74
N PRO A 243 -15.58 -2.36 -8.49
CA PRO A 243 -16.07 -3.26 -7.46
C PRO A 243 -17.58 -3.20 -7.21
N LEU A 244 -18.17 -2.00 -7.17
CA LEU A 244 -19.61 -1.84 -6.98
C LEU A 244 -20.42 -2.36 -8.17
N LEU A 245 -19.95 -2.13 -9.40
CA LEU A 245 -20.59 -2.64 -10.62
C LEU A 245 -20.56 -4.17 -10.67
N ILE A 246 -19.42 -4.78 -10.31
CA ILE A 246 -19.31 -6.24 -10.21
C ILE A 246 -20.22 -6.78 -9.12
N ALA A 247 -20.26 -6.15 -7.95
CA ALA A 247 -21.15 -6.55 -6.87
C ALA A 247 -22.63 -6.45 -7.26
N LEU A 248 -23.02 -5.38 -7.97
CA LEU A 248 -24.37 -5.20 -8.49
C LEU A 248 -24.69 -6.26 -9.54
N TYR A 249 -23.77 -6.54 -10.46
CA TYR A 249 -23.95 -7.59 -11.46
C TYR A 249 -24.14 -8.96 -10.81
N ARG A 250 -23.33 -9.29 -9.80
CA ARG A 250 -23.49 -10.51 -9.00
C ARG A 250 -24.87 -10.56 -8.33
N LEU A 251 -25.33 -9.46 -7.74
CA LEU A 251 -26.66 -9.39 -7.14
C LEU A 251 -27.77 -9.61 -8.18
N VAL A 252 -27.64 -9.06 -9.39
CA VAL A 252 -28.60 -9.27 -10.49
C VAL A 252 -28.66 -10.73 -10.91
N ILE A 253 -27.52 -11.42 -11.00
CA ILE A 253 -27.49 -12.87 -11.28
C ILE A 253 -28.29 -13.64 -10.23
N PHE A 254 -28.07 -13.33 -8.95
CA PHE A 254 -28.77 -13.99 -7.83
C PHE A 254 -30.26 -13.66 -7.73
N LEU A 255 -30.69 -12.44 -8.06
CA LEU A 255 -32.09 -12.04 -7.91
C LEU A 255 -32.95 -12.34 -9.14
N CYS A 256 -32.38 -12.23 -10.34
CA CYS A 256 -33.16 -12.24 -11.59
C CYS A 256 -33.00 -13.51 -12.42
N ILE A 257 -31.88 -14.24 -12.25
CA ILE A 257 -31.53 -15.38 -13.13
C ILE A 257 -31.61 -16.70 -12.36
N SER A 258 -31.28 -16.68 -11.08
CA SER A 258 -31.38 -17.83 -10.18
C SER A 258 -32.84 -18.08 -9.77
N THR A 259 -33.29 -19.34 -9.86
CA THR A 259 -34.60 -19.83 -9.38
C THR A 259 -34.68 -19.99 -7.87
N CYS A 260 -33.64 -19.56 -7.16
CA CYS A 260 -33.47 -19.81 -5.75
C CYS A 260 -34.28 -18.84 -4.91
N ASP A 261 -34.89 -19.35 -3.84
CA ASP A 261 -35.51 -18.51 -2.83
C ASP A 261 -34.49 -17.49 -2.31
N VAL A 262 -34.85 -16.21 -2.39
CA VAL A 262 -34.03 -15.10 -1.92
C VAL A 262 -33.93 -15.17 -0.39
N SER A 263 -32.92 -15.88 0.09
CA SER A 263 -32.63 -15.95 1.52
C SER A 263 -31.94 -14.66 1.98
N VAL A 264 -32.24 -14.24 3.20
CA VAL A 264 -31.52 -13.13 3.86
C VAL A 264 -30.01 -13.39 3.88
N TYR A 265 -29.63 -14.67 3.93
CA TYR A 265 -28.25 -15.13 3.90
C TYR A 265 -27.53 -14.76 2.59
N SER A 266 -28.10 -15.06 1.41
CA SER A 266 -27.46 -14.77 0.11
C SER A 266 -27.30 -13.27 -0.15
N VAL A 267 -28.30 -12.47 0.24
CA VAL A 267 -28.24 -11.00 0.18
C VAL A 267 -27.14 -10.47 1.09
N SER A 268 -27.04 -10.99 2.32
CA SER A 268 -25.99 -10.58 3.27
C SER A 268 -24.59 -10.91 2.76
N GLN A 269 -24.39 -12.08 2.16
CA GLN A 269 -23.11 -12.48 1.57
C GLN A 269 -22.70 -11.57 0.42
N SER A 270 -23.65 -11.21 -0.45
CA SER A 270 -23.39 -10.31 -1.58
C SER A 270 -23.00 -8.91 -1.12
N LEU A 271 -23.68 -8.38 -0.10
CA LEU A 271 -23.35 -7.08 0.50
C LEU A 271 -21.96 -7.11 1.15
N VAL A 272 -21.66 -8.15 1.90
CA VAL A 272 -20.36 -8.34 2.55
C VAL A 272 -19.25 -8.41 1.52
N ALA A 273 -19.43 -9.18 0.44
CA ALA A 273 -18.48 -9.25 -0.67
C ALA A 273 -18.26 -7.87 -1.34
N ALA A 274 -19.33 -7.08 -1.53
CA ALA A 274 -19.22 -5.72 -2.08
C ALA A 274 -18.34 -4.81 -1.23
N ILE A 275 -18.55 -4.82 0.09
CA ILE A 275 -17.75 -4.03 1.05
C ILE A 275 -16.28 -4.45 0.97
N PHE A 276 -16.01 -5.76 0.92
CA PHE A 276 -14.66 -6.29 0.81
C PHE A 276 -13.95 -5.89 -0.49
N MET A 277 -14.65 -5.97 -1.63
CA MET A 277 -14.09 -5.56 -2.92
C MET A 277 -13.81 -4.05 -2.99
N VAL A 278 -14.69 -3.21 -2.42
CA VAL A 278 -14.48 -1.76 -2.34
C VAL A 278 -13.26 -1.44 -1.46
N ASN A 279 -13.13 -2.07 -0.29
CA ASN A 279 -11.98 -1.87 0.60
C ASN A 279 -10.67 -2.30 -0.07
N TRP A 280 -10.68 -3.41 -0.81
CA TRP A 280 -9.54 -3.86 -1.59
C TRP A 280 -9.18 -2.85 -2.71
N GLY A 281 -10.16 -2.29 -3.41
CA GLY A 281 -9.96 -1.23 -4.40
C GLY A 281 -9.37 0.06 -3.78
N LEU A 282 -9.86 0.47 -2.60
CA LEU A 282 -9.31 1.60 -1.85
C LEU A 282 -7.86 1.35 -1.39
N PHE A 283 -7.52 0.11 -1.06
CA PHE A 283 -6.14 -0.27 -0.75
C PHE A 283 -5.21 -0.13 -1.98
N LEU A 284 -5.66 -0.54 -3.17
CA LEU A 284 -4.92 -0.30 -4.40
C LEU A 284 -4.77 1.20 -4.72
N TYR A 285 -5.78 2.00 -4.43
CA TYR A 285 -5.66 3.46 -4.52
C TYR A 285 -4.60 4.00 -3.55
N LEU A 286 -4.45 3.42 -2.35
CA LEU A 286 -3.38 3.79 -1.42
C LEU A 286 -1.99 3.50 -2.01
N ILE A 287 -1.80 2.36 -2.69
CA ILE A 287 -0.55 2.03 -3.39
C ILE A 287 -0.27 3.06 -4.49
N TYR A 288 -1.27 3.38 -5.31
CA TYR A 288 -1.17 4.44 -6.33
C TYR A 288 -0.78 5.79 -5.72
N PHE A 289 -1.40 6.16 -4.60
CA PHE A 289 -1.17 7.40 -3.90
C PHE A 289 0.29 7.53 -3.44
N VAL A 290 0.82 6.47 -2.80
CA VAL A 290 2.22 6.44 -2.38
C VAL A 290 3.15 6.49 -3.59
N ARG A 291 2.86 5.73 -4.65
CA ARG A 291 3.62 5.78 -5.91
C ARG A 291 3.73 7.20 -6.48
N HIS A 292 2.60 7.88 -6.63
CA HIS A 292 2.53 9.21 -7.21
C HIS A 292 3.29 10.23 -6.34
N SER A 293 3.26 10.07 -5.01
CA SER A 293 4.04 10.92 -4.11
C SER A 293 5.55 10.76 -4.30
N PHE A 294 6.03 9.55 -4.59
CA PHE A 294 7.45 9.31 -4.89
C PHE A 294 7.88 9.92 -6.22
N GLN A 295 7.04 9.82 -7.25
CA GLN A 295 7.31 10.50 -8.53
C GLN A 295 7.47 12.02 -8.31
N CYS A 296 6.60 12.62 -7.49
CA CYS A 296 6.73 14.03 -7.13
C CYS A 296 8.02 14.30 -6.34
N GLN A 297 8.32 13.49 -5.31
CA GLN A 297 9.53 13.66 -4.49
C GLN A 297 10.81 13.56 -5.32
N PHE A 298 10.93 12.58 -6.23
CA PHE A 298 12.11 12.43 -7.07
C PHE A 298 12.24 13.54 -8.11
N ASN A 299 11.14 14.05 -8.65
CA ASN A 299 11.17 15.24 -9.51
C ASN A 299 11.64 16.49 -8.75
N LEU A 300 11.20 16.67 -7.50
CA LEU A 300 11.66 17.76 -6.64
C LEU A 300 13.16 17.65 -6.33
N LEU A 301 13.61 16.44 -5.98
CA LEU A 301 15.02 16.15 -5.74
C LEU A 301 15.85 16.41 -7.00
N LEU A 302 15.39 15.97 -8.17
CA LEU A 302 16.08 16.19 -9.44
C LEU A 302 16.27 17.68 -9.71
N SER A 303 15.22 18.48 -9.54
CA SER A 303 15.32 19.92 -9.70
C SER A 303 16.28 20.52 -8.67
N TYR A 304 16.26 20.04 -7.41
CA TYR A 304 17.14 20.57 -6.36
C TYR A 304 18.62 20.30 -6.67
N ILE A 305 18.91 19.12 -7.23
CA ILE A 305 20.26 18.75 -7.69
C ILE A 305 20.75 19.67 -8.81
N LYS A 306 19.85 20.16 -9.68
CA LYS A 306 20.21 21.13 -10.73
C LYS A 306 20.71 22.44 -10.13
N GLU A 307 20.12 22.87 -9.02
CA GLU A 307 20.35 24.19 -8.43
C GLU A 307 21.51 24.22 -7.42
N PHE A 308 21.67 23.16 -6.62
CA PHE A 308 22.61 23.13 -5.48
C PHE A 308 23.69 22.03 -5.59
N GLY A 309 24.13 21.74 -6.82
CA GLY A 309 25.00 20.60 -7.13
C GLY A 309 26.37 20.54 -6.44
N ASP A 310 26.77 21.58 -5.71
CA ASP A 310 28.10 21.70 -5.09
C ASP A 310 28.17 21.17 -3.64
N ASP A 311 27.05 20.98 -2.93
CA ASP A 311 27.04 20.44 -1.56
C ASP A 311 26.70 18.94 -1.51
N LEU A 312 27.75 18.13 -1.66
CA LEU A 312 27.67 16.69 -1.83
C LEU A 312 27.21 15.93 -0.57
N GLN A 313 27.51 16.43 0.63
CA GLN A 313 27.13 15.78 1.87
C GLN A 313 25.63 15.96 2.16
N ARG A 314 25.10 17.17 1.95
CA ARG A 314 23.65 17.43 2.05
C ARG A 314 22.88 16.60 1.04
N PHE A 315 23.41 16.53 -0.17
CA PHE A 315 22.86 15.71 -1.26
C PHE A 315 22.79 14.22 -0.89
N ARG A 316 23.88 13.66 -0.35
CA ARG A 316 23.96 12.26 0.09
C ARG A 316 22.90 11.93 1.13
N ALA A 317 22.78 12.76 2.18
CA ALA A 317 21.80 12.53 3.25
C ALA A 317 20.35 12.56 2.74
N MET A 318 20.02 13.45 1.80
CA MET A 318 18.67 13.52 1.23
C MET A 318 18.33 12.31 0.37
N ILE A 319 19.24 11.89 -0.51
CA ILE A 319 19.03 10.72 -1.37
C ILE A 319 18.89 9.45 -0.52
N LEU A 320 19.77 9.24 0.46
CA LEU A 320 19.70 8.04 1.30
C LEU A 320 18.40 7.97 2.10
N ASN A 321 17.91 9.09 2.62
CA ASN A 321 16.60 9.13 3.29
C ASN A 321 15.44 8.82 2.32
N ALA A 322 15.46 9.37 1.10
CA ALA A 322 14.45 9.08 0.09
C ALA A 322 14.52 7.62 -0.41
N ALA A 323 15.73 7.07 -0.53
CA ALA A 323 15.96 5.68 -0.94
C ALA A 323 15.52 4.69 0.13
N ALA A 324 15.81 4.93 1.41
CA ALA A 324 15.33 4.10 2.52
C ALA A 324 13.79 4.06 2.58
N ASP A 325 13.17 5.23 2.46
CA ASP A 325 11.73 5.41 2.37
C ASP A 325 11.12 4.64 1.18
N PHE A 326 11.77 4.71 0.01
CA PHE A 326 11.35 4.04 -1.22
C PHE A 326 11.56 2.53 -1.15
N SER A 327 12.63 2.06 -0.51
CA SER A 327 12.90 0.64 -0.27
C SER A 327 11.76 -0.02 0.51
N CYS A 328 11.23 0.64 1.55
CA CYS A 328 10.07 0.15 2.29
C CYS A 328 8.84 -0.05 1.38
N TYR A 329 8.60 0.93 0.51
CA TYR A 329 7.48 0.90 -0.44
C TYR A 329 7.68 -0.14 -1.54
N GLN A 330 8.90 -0.27 -2.06
CA GLN A 330 9.25 -1.30 -3.03
C GLN A 330 9.02 -2.70 -2.43
N GLN A 331 9.50 -2.95 -1.20
CA GLN A 331 9.29 -4.22 -0.51
C GLN A 331 7.81 -4.53 -0.30
N LEU A 332 6.99 -3.54 0.07
CA LEU A 332 5.53 -3.68 0.16
C LEU A 332 4.95 -4.15 -1.18
N CYS A 333 5.29 -3.48 -2.28
CA CYS A 333 4.78 -3.81 -3.61
C CYS A 333 5.27 -5.17 -4.09
N THR A 334 6.53 -5.51 -3.84
CA THR A 334 7.11 -6.83 -4.17
C THR A 334 6.41 -7.94 -3.40
N LEU A 335 6.16 -7.76 -2.10
CA LEU A 335 5.42 -8.74 -1.30
C LEU A 335 3.97 -8.88 -1.76
N TYR A 336 3.31 -7.75 -2.05
CA TYR A 336 1.94 -7.74 -2.55
C TYR A 336 1.84 -8.46 -3.91
N LEU A 337 2.75 -8.20 -4.83
CA LEU A 337 2.79 -8.89 -6.12
C LEU A 337 3.12 -10.38 -5.96
N ALA A 338 4.08 -10.73 -5.10
CA ALA A 338 4.45 -12.12 -4.84
C ALA A 338 3.29 -12.95 -4.28
N LEU A 339 2.36 -12.31 -3.55
CA LEU A 339 1.15 -12.94 -3.05
C LEU A 339 0.03 -12.97 -4.09
N THR A 340 -0.23 -11.84 -4.76
CA THR A 340 -1.39 -11.70 -5.66
C THR A 340 -1.19 -12.30 -7.04
N PHE A 341 0.04 -12.28 -7.58
CA PHE A 341 0.30 -12.79 -8.93
C PHE A 341 0.04 -14.30 -9.05
N PRO A 342 0.54 -15.18 -8.15
CA PRO A 342 0.21 -16.61 -8.22
C PRO A 342 -1.29 -16.87 -8.07
N VAL A 343 -1.97 -16.11 -7.20
CA VAL A 343 -3.42 -16.21 -6.97
C VAL A 343 -4.19 -15.88 -8.25
N LEU A 344 -3.79 -14.83 -8.97
CA LEU A 344 -4.40 -14.46 -10.25
C LEU A 344 -4.13 -15.50 -11.34
N VAL A 345 -2.92 -16.06 -11.40
CA VAL A 345 -2.59 -17.14 -12.34
C VAL A 345 -3.47 -18.37 -12.07
N ILE A 346 -3.60 -18.78 -10.81
CA ILE A 346 -4.47 -19.90 -10.43
C ILE A 346 -5.93 -19.59 -10.76
N ALA A 347 -6.41 -18.37 -10.50
CA ALA A 347 -7.77 -17.95 -10.84
C ALA A 347 -8.04 -18.02 -12.35
N VAL A 348 -7.10 -17.54 -13.19
CA VAL A 348 -7.19 -17.61 -14.65
C VAL A 348 -7.23 -19.06 -15.13
N VAL A 349 -6.27 -19.89 -14.67
CA VAL A 349 -6.20 -21.30 -15.06
C VAL A 349 -7.46 -22.04 -14.63
N ALA A 350 -7.92 -21.83 -13.39
CA ALA A 350 -9.12 -22.47 -12.89
C ALA A 350 -10.36 -22.06 -13.68
N THR A 351 -10.52 -20.76 -13.99
CA THR A 351 -11.66 -20.26 -14.77
C THR A 351 -11.65 -20.79 -16.20
N LEU A 352 -10.47 -20.85 -16.85
CA LEU A 352 -10.32 -21.46 -18.18
C LEU A 352 -10.66 -22.95 -18.17
N THR A 353 -10.24 -23.69 -17.15
CA THR A 353 -10.54 -25.10 -17.03
C THR A 353 -12.04 -25.33 -16.78
N VAL A 354 -12.72 -24.46 -16.01
CA VAL A 354 -14.19 -24.53 -15.85
C VAL A 354 -14.88 -24.31 -17.19
N ASP A 355 -14.48 -23.27 -17.92
CA ASP A 355 -15.07 -22.93 -19.22
C ASP A 355 -14.85 -24.05 -20.25
N TYR A 356 -13.66 -24.65 -20.29
CA TYR A 356 -13.38 -25.79 -21.16
C TYR A 356 -14.21 -27.02 -20.79
N ALA A 357 -14.25 -27.39 -19.50
CA ALA A 357 -15.03 -28.54 -19.03
C ALA A 357 -16.53 -28.36 -19.35
N PHE A 358 -17.04 -27.15 -19.18
CA PHE A 358 -18.41 -26.81 -19.46
C PHE A 358 -18.75 -26.89 -20.96
N ASN A 359 -17.91 -26.32 -21.82
CA ASN A 359 -18.12 -26.34 -23.28
C ASN A 359 -18.06 -27.75 -23.88
N VAL A 360 -17.37 -28.68 -23.23
CA VAL A 360 -17.30 -30.09 -23.65
C VAL A 360 -18.51 -30.90 -23.12
N SER A 361 -19.12 -30.48 -22.01
CA SER A 361 -20.27 -31.17 -21.41
C SER A 361 -21.59 -30.80 -22.10
N ASN A 362 -22.13 -31.70 -22.93
CA ASN A 362 -23.45 -31.52 -23.58
C ASN A 362 -24.65 -31.85 -22.67
N CYS A 363 -24.45 -32.06 -21.36
CA CYS A 363 -25.47 -32.62 -20.46
C CYS A 363 -26.28 -31.56 -19.65
N LEU A 364 -26.13 -30.26 -19.91
CA LEU A 364 -26.78 -29.21 -19.10
C LEU A 364 -28.10 -28.70 -19.70
N ASP A 365 -29.06 -28.39 -18.82
CA ASP A 365 -30.28 -27.70 -19.21
C ASP A 365 -30.00 -26.25 -19.64
N LYS A 366 -30.85 -25.69 -20.51
CA LYS A 366 -30.70 -24.34 -21.07
C LYS A 366 -30.61 -23.25 -20.00
N GLN A 367 -31.32 -23.43 -18.88
CA GLN A 367 -31.31 -22.47 -17.79
C GLN A 367 -30.01 -22.54 -16.97
N SER A 368 -29.53 -23.75 -16.65
CA SER A 368 -28.24 -23.94 -15.98
C SER A 368 -27.10 -23.40 -16.85
N GLN A 369 -27.18 -23.57 -18.18
CA GLN A 369 -26.20 -23.02 -19.12
C GLN A 369 -26.20 -21.49 -19.14
N LEU A 370 -27.36 -20.85 -19.04
CA LEU A 370 -27.45 -19.39 -18.93
C LEU A 370 -26.79 -18.88 -17.64
N ILE A 371 -27.08 -19.51 -16.49
CA ILE A 371 -26.51 -19.12 -15.19
C ILE A 371 -24.98 -19.24 -15.21
N GLU A 372 -24.45 -20.37 -15.69
CA GLU A 372 -23.00 -20.61 -15.76
C GLU A 372 -22.29 -19.60 -16.67
N ASN A 373 -22.87 -19.25 -17.83
CA ASN A 373 -22.31 -18.22 -18.70
C ASN A 373 -22.19 -16.86 -17.98
N HIS A 374 -23.22 -16.45 -17.24
CA HIS A 374 -23.19 -15.19 -16.48
C HIS A 374 -22.19 -15.23 -15.33
N LEU A 375 -22.05 -16.37 -14.65
CA LEU A 375 -21.05 -16.57 -13.59
C LEU A 375 -19.62 -16.53 -14.14
N THR A 376 -19.37 -17.16 -15.29
CA THR A 376 -18.07 -17.13 -15.97
C THR A 376 -17.71 -15.70 -16.41
N ILE A 377 -18.67 -14.94 -16.96
CA ILE A 377 -18.48 -13.51 -17.27
C ILE A 377 -18.15 -12.72 -16.00
N CYS A 378 -18.84 -13.00 -14.89
CA CYS A 378 -18.57 -12.35 -13.61
C CYS A 378 -17.13 -12.64 -13.13
N ALA A 379 -16.70 -13.89 -13.16
CA ALA A 379 -15.35 -14.30 -12.78
C ALA A 379 -14.27 -13.64 -13.65
N TRP A 380 -14.46 -13.61 -14.97
CA TRP A 380 -13.55 -12.90 -15.87
C TRP A 380 -13.51 -11.40 -15.61
N SER A 381 -14.65 -10.79 -15.29
CA SER A 381 -14.70 -9.36 -14.94
C SER A 381 -13.94 -9.06 -13.64
N GLU A 382 -14.03 -9.93 -12.64
CA GLU A 382 -13.30 -9.83 -11.37
C GLU A 382 -11.78 -9.94 -11.61
N ILE A 383 -11.34 -10.95 -12.37
CA ILE A 383 -9.93 -11.15 -12.73
C ILE A 383 -9.41 -9.95 -13.55
N GLY A 384 -10.20 -9.49 -14.54
CA GLY A 384 -9.85 -8.37 -15.39
C GLY A 384 -9.69 -7.07 -14.62
N VAL A 385 -10.62 -6.76 -13.72
CA VAL A 385 -10.54 -5.61 -12.81
C VAL A 385 -9.36 -5.76 -11.85
N ALA A 386 -9.10 -6.97 -11.35
CA ALA A 386 -7.95 -7.23 -10.48
C ALA A 386 -6.62 -6.91 -11.16
N LEU A 387 -6.42 -7.41 -12.38
CA LEU A 387 -5.23 -7.14 -13.19
C LEU A 387 -5.12 -5.66 -13.56
N LEU A 388 -6.21 -5.03 -14.00
CA LEU A 388 -6.24 -3.63 -14.39
C LEU A 388 -5.89 -2.70 -13.23
N LEU A 389 -6.54 -2.87 -12.07
CA LEU A 389 -6.29 -2.02 -10.92
C LEU A 389 -4.88 -2.22 -10.36
N CYS A 390 -4.39 -3.46 -10.27
CA CYS A 390 -3.03 -3.74 -9.81
C CYS A 390 -1.97 -3.11 -10.73
N THR A 391 -2.13 -3.26 -12.05
CA THR A 391 -1.18 -2.70 -13.04
C THR A 391 -1.18 -1.17 -13.04
N ILE A 392 -2.35 -0.52 -12.96
CA ILE A 392 -2.44 0.93 -12.88
C ILE A 392 -1.88 1.45 -11.54
N ALA A 393 -2.16 0.77 -10.43
CA ALA A 393 -1.69 1.18 -9.10
C ALA A 393 -0.17 1.17 -9.00
N MET A 394 0.49 0.11 -9.49
CA MET A 394 1.95 -0.06 -9.43
C MET A 394 2.69 0.59 -10.60
N GLY A 395 2.05 0.73 -11.77
CA GLY A 395 2.64 1.34 -12.97
C GLY A 395 3.37 0.34 -13.84
N GLY A 396 2.89 -0.91 -13.83
CA GLY A 396 3.56 -2.08 -14.37
C GLY A 396 3.75 -3.16 -13.30
N LEU A 397 4.63 -4.13 -13.58
CA LEU A 397 4.91 -5.25 -12.68
C LEU A 397 5.97 -4.94 -11.62
N LYS A 398 6.81 -3.92 -11.84
CA LYS A 398 7.87 -3.53 -10.90
C LYS A 398 7.85 -2.04 -10.72
N VAL A 399 7.87 -1.57 -9.47
CA VAL A 399 7.87 -0.14 -9.16
C VAL A 399 9.28 0.49 -9.25
N ARG A 400 10.31 -0.35 -9.38
CA ARG A 400 11.73 0.03 -9.49
C ARG A 400 12.01 1.03 -10.62
N TYR A 401 11.20 1.06 -11.67
CA TYR A 401 11.31 2.02 -12.77
C TYR A 401 11.34 3.49 -12.31
N ILE A 402 10.67 3.83 -11.20
CA ILE A 402 10.66 5.20 -10.67
C ILE A 402 12.06 5.61 -10.22
N TRP A 403 12.74 4.70 -9.50
CA TRP A 403 14.10 4.89 -9.06
C TRP A 403 15.07 4.91 -10.25
N GLU A 404 14.95 3.96 -11.17
CA GLU A 404 15.79 3.87 -12.36
C GLU A 404 15.70 5.12 -13.23
N ASN A 405 14.49 5.67 -13.42
CA ASN A 405 14.28 6.91 -14.14
C ASN A 405 14.91 8.10 -13.40
N PHE A 406 14.80 8.16 -12.07
CA PHE A 406 15.48 9.19 -11.27
C PHE A 406 17.01 9.10 -11.42
N VAL A 407 17.60 7.92 -11.24
CA VAL A 407 19.04 7.70 -11.39
C VAL A 407 19.51 8.05 -12.80
N GLY A 408 18.79 7.58 -13.83
CA GLY A 408 19.08 7.90 -15.22
C GLY A 408 19.13 9.41 -15.48
N ASN A 409 18.13 10.14 -15.00
CA ASN A 409 18.10 11.60 -15.12
C ASN A 409 19.26 12.28 -14.38
N VAL A 410 19.65 11.79 -13.20
CA VAL A 410 20.80 12.33 -12.45
C VAL A 410 22.14 12.05 -13.15
N LEU A 411 22.29 10.89 -13.77
CA LEU A 411 23.50 10.51 -14.52
C LEU A 411 23.67 11.32 -15.81
N ILE A 412 22.57 11.69 -16.47
CA ILE A 412 22.57 12.51 -17.69
C ILE A 412 22.96 13.97 -17.40
N MET A 413 22.73 14.46 -16.18
CA MET A 413 23.08 15.84 -15.81
C MET A 413 24.60 16.08 -15.92
N LYS A 414 24.99 16.94 -16.87
CA LYS A 414 26.37 17.44 -17.01
C LYS A 414 26.73 18.29 -15.77
N SER A 415 27.48 17.71 -14.83
CA SER A 415 28.12 18.43 -13.72
C SER A 415 29.61 18.11 -13.71
N GLY A 416 30.42 19.16 -13.60
CA GLY A 416 31.84 19.15 -13.90
C GLY A 416 32.75 18.51 -12.84
N LYS A 417 32.25 18.11 -11.66
CA LYS A 417 33.15 17.78 -10.53
C LYS A 417 32.93 16.47 -9.75
N SER A 418 31.91 15.63 -9.99
CA SER A 418 31.84 14.35 -9.23
C SER A 418 31.06 13.18 -9.87
N LYS A 419 31.35 12.81 -11.12
CA LYS A 419 30.76 11.59 -11.71
C LYS A 419 31.05 10.32 -10.87
N LEU A 420 32.24 10.23 -10.28
CA LEU A 420 32.69 9.06 -9.52
C LEU A 420 31.97 8.94 -8.16
N LEU A 421 31.84 10.06 -7.43
CA LEU A 421 31.19 10.08 -6.12
C LEU A 421 29.65 9.93 -6.21
N ARG A 422 29.05 10.33 -7.35
CA ARG A 422 27.66 10.00 -7.65
C ARG A 422 27.45 8.50 -7.88
N LYS A 423 28.40 7.82 -8.55
CA LYS A 423 28.31 6.37 -8.74
C LYS A 423 28.37 5.63 -7.40
N GLU A 424 29.28 6.02 -6.51
CA GLU A 424 29.40 5.44 -5.16
C GLU A 424 28.13 5.65 -4.34
N LEU A 425 27.55 6.86 -4.38
CA LEU A 425 26.26 7.15 -3.74
C LEU A 425 25.14 6.26 -4.25
N PHE A 426 25.04 6.07 -5.57
CA PHE A 426 24.00 5.25 -6.16
C PHE A 426 24.23 3.76 -5.89
N GLN A 427 25.48 3.31 -5.71
CA GLN A 427 25.77 1.96 -5.23
C GLN A 427 25.28 1.75 -3.79
N ASP A 428 25.52 2.71 -2.88
CA ASP A 428 24.99 2.66 -1.50
C ASP A 428 23.46 2.59 -1.50
N ALA A 429 22.80 3.41 -2.32
CA ALA A 429 21.36 3.41 -2.43
C ALA A 429 20.81 2.15 -3.12
N GLU A 430 21.53 1.60 -4.10
CA GLU A 430 21.16 0.36 -4.79
C GLU A 430 21.29 -0.86 -3.89
N TYR A 431 22.25 -0.87 -2.96
CA TYR A 431 22.34 -1.87 -1.91
C TYR A 431 21.07 -1.92 -1.04
N LEU A 432 20.49 -0.76 -0.70
CA LEU A 432 19.24 -0.67 0.06
C LEU A 432 18.01 -1.13 -0.74
N LEU A 433 18.10 -1.17 -2.07
CA LEU A 433 17.01 -1.52 -2.99
C LEU A 433 17.14 -2.95 -3.55
N ARG A 434 18.11 -3.72 -3.05
CA ARG A 434 18.37 -5.09 -3.51
C ARG A 434 17.16 -5.99 -3.22
N GLU A 435 16.57 -6.53 -4.28
CA GLU A 435 15.38 -7.39 -4.19
C GLU A 435 15.71 -8.71 -3.48
N SER A 436 14.85 -9.12 -2.55
CA SER A 436 14.84 -10.48 -2.00
C SER A 436 14.34 -11.47 -3.06
N SER A 437 14.79 -12.74 -3.00
CA SER A 437 14.49 -13.88 -3.89
C SER A 437 13.00 -14.26 -4.06
N LEU A 438 12.06 -13.45 -3.57
CA LEU A 438 10.61 -13.66 -3.60
C LEU A 438 10.04 -13.79 -5.02
N LEU A 439 10.68 -13.20 -6.04
CA LEU A 439 10.30 -13.39 -7.44
C LEU A 439 10.45 -14.85 -7.88
N LEU A 440 11.53 -15.53 -7.48
CA LEU A 440 11.74 -16.95 -7.76
C LEU A 440 10.65 -17.80 -7.11
N THR A 441 10.24 -17.44 -5.89
CA THR A 441 9.15 -18.11 -5.17
C THR A 441 7.81 -17.92 -5.87
N SER A 442 7.52 -16.72 -6.37
CA SER A 442 6.28 -16.46 -7.14
C SER A 442 6.24 -17.23 -8.46
N ILE A 443 7.40 -17.38 -9.12
CA ILE A 443 7.56 -18.20 -10.34
C ILE A 443 7.32 -19.67 -10.01
N LEU A 444 7.92 -20.19 -8.93
CA LEU A 444 7.72 -21.58 -8.49
C LEU A 444 6.25 -21.87 -8.17
N PHE A 445 5.58 -21.00 -7.41
CA PHE A 445 4.15 -21.17 -7.10
C PHE A 445 3.26 -21.07 -8.34
N SER A 446 3.59 -20.19 -9.29
CA SER A 446 2.84 -20.07 -10.55
C SER A 446 3.01 -21.32 -11.43
N VAL A 447 4.24 -21.86 -11.50
CA VAL A 447 4.54 -23.12 -12.20
C VAL A 447 3.84 -24.31 -11.53
N SER A 448 3.82 -24.38 -10.20
CA SER A 448 3.07 -25.39 -9.48
C SER A 448 1.56 -25.26 -9.69
N GLY A 449 1.01 -24.04 -9.70
CA GLY A 449 -0.40 -23.79 -9.99
C GLY A 449 -0.80 -24.22 -11.41
N LEU A 450 0.05 -23.94 -12.40
CA LEU A 450 -0.09 -24.44 -13.76
C LEU A 450 -0.07 -25.97 -13.81
N TYR A 451 0.92 -26.60 -13.19
CA TYR A 451 1.04 -28.07 -13.15
C TYR A 451 -0.19 -28.74 -12.52
N VAL A 452 -0.68 -28.18 -11.42
CA VAL A 452 -1.89 -28.65 -10.73
C VAL A 452 -3.12 -28.48 -11.61
N GLY A 453 -3.28 -27.34 -12.28
CA GLY A 453 -4.38 -27.12 -13.24
C GLY A 453 -4.37 -28.13 -14.39
N PHE A 454 -3.19 -28.44 -14.95
CA PHE A 454 -3.04 -29.46 -15.99
C PHE A 454 -3.38 -30.86 -15.48
N LYS A 455 -2.93 -31.25 -14.28
CA LYS A 455 -3.21 -32.57 -13.72
C LYS A 455 -4.67 -32.79 -13.32
N PHE A 456 -5.37 -31.75 -12.85
CA PHE A 456 -6.81 -31.83 -12.62
C PHE A 456 -7.61 -31.89 -13.93
N GLY A 457 -7.16 -31.22 -14.99
CA GLY A 457 -7.77 -31.34 -16.32
C GLY A 457 -7.70 -32.76 -16.88
N GLU A 458 -6.59 -33.46 -16.68
CA GLU A 458 -6.41 -34.86 -17.11
C GLU A 458 -7.29 -35.86 -16.31
N GLN A 459 -7.67 -35.54 -15.08
CA GLN A 459 -8.49 -36.43 -14.25
C GLN A 459 -9.99 -36.42 -14.61
N ASN A 460 -10.44 -35.49 -15.45
CA ASN A 460 -11.87 -35.29 -15.75
C ASN A 460 -12.35 -35.98 -17.04
N ILE A 461 -11.56 -36.88 -17.63
CA ILE A 461 -11.92 -37.65 -18.84
C ILE A 461 -13.12 -38.60 -18.59
N THR A 462 -13.55 -38.78 -17.33
CA THR A 462 -14.75 -39.54 -16.93
C THR A 462 -16.08 -38.78 -17.04
N PHE A 463 -16.08 -37.45 -17.29
CA PHE A 463 -17.33 -36.70 -17.57
C PHE A 463 -18.00 -37.07 -18.91
N SER A 464 -17.41 -37.97 -19.70
CA SER A 464 -17.91 -38.44 -21.00
C SER A 464 -19.08 -39.42 -20.92
N THR A 465 -19.57 -39.76 -19.71
CA THR A 465 -20.79 -40.57 -19.57
C THR A 465 -21.84 -39.77 -18.78
N CYS A 466 -22.81 -39.18 -19.48
CA CYS A 466 -24.01 -38.61 -18.86
C CYS A 466 -24.81 -39.74 -18.18
N ASN A 467 -24.37 -40.25 -17.03
CA ASN A 467 -25.15 -41.16 -16.20
C ASN A 467 -26.03 -40.33 -15.26
N GLY A 468 -27.11 -39.80 -15.84
CA GLY A 468 -28.43 -39.69 -15.20
C GLY A 468 -28.55 -39.13 -13.78
N THR A 469 -27.67 -38.25 -13.32
CA THR A 469 -27.90 -37.47 -12.10
C THR A 469 -28.07 -36.03 -12.50
N SER A 470 -29.32 -35.57 -12.45
CA SER A 470 -29.66 -34.15 -12.48
C SER A 470 -28.72 -33.42 -11.53
N VAL A 471 -27.99 -32.43 -12.04
CA VAL A 471 -27.34 -31.44 -11.21
C VAL A 471 -28.45 -30.84 -10.36
N GLU A 472 -28.49 -31.17 -9.07
CA GLU A 472 -29.37 -30.46 -8.14
C GLU A 472 -29.10 -28.97 -8.31
N ASP A 473 -30.16 -28.21 -8.61
CA ASP A 473 -30.23 -26.76 -8.56
C ASP A 473 -29.77 -26.31 -7.18
N THR A 474 -28.46 -26.22 -7.02
CA THR A 474 -27.83 -25.93 -5.75
C THR A 474 -27.66 -24.44 -5.69
N CYS A 475 -28.69 -23.82 -5.15
CA CYS A 475 -28.76 -22.42 -4.75
C CYS A 475 -27.63 -22.09 -3.76
N TYR A 476 -26.48 -21.60 -4.25
CA TYR A 476 -25.36 -21.15 -3.42
C TYR A 476 -24.79 -19.79 -3.82
#